data_AF-A0A9E1P4Z4-F1
#
_entry.id   AF-A0A9E1P4Z4-F1
#
_cell.length_a   1.000
_cell.length_b   1.000
_cell.length_c   1.000
_cell.angle_alpha   90.00
_cell.angle_beta   90.00
_cell.angle_gamma   90.00
#
_symmetry.space_group_name_H-M   'P 1'
#
loop_
_entity.id
_entity.type
_entity.pdbx_description
1 polymer ?
#
loop_
_entity_poly.entity_id
_entity_poly.type
_entity_poly.pdbx_seq_one_letter_code
_entity_poly.pdbx_strand_id
1 'polypeptide(L)'
;MKKQYYLNLEKYSLQKFKESLINRNMIPSRIILKEAIEERFRLLDLNGVKTLKALIEELKTKQKIEDFSRKTDLSVEYLTILKREASSYLPKPIQLRNFPGIDTTTIDALEKMGIRNTKQFFNEVNISGAINQISQTSGVSVGKLSELASLSDLARLYGVGPVFARIIYDVGITSVKSFIKNTGQEFIRIYENKTKKKADFGENDINFSIELAKELIHKTPFSFP
;
A
#
# COMPACT_ATOMS: atom_id res chain seq x y z
N MET A 1 -3.72 21.24 -1.06
CA MET A 1 -3.47 20.36 0.11
C MET A 1 -2.57 19.22 -0.32
N LYS A 2 -1.49 18.95 0.43
CA LYS A 2 -0.51 17.89 0.13
C LYS A 2 -1.14 16.51 0.36
N LYS A 3 -1.27 15.69 -0.70
CA LYS A 3 -1.63 14.26 -0.55
C LYS A 3 -0.56 13.52 0.27
N GLN A 4 -0.94 12.59 1.12
CA GLN A 4 0.01 11.76 1.87
C GLN A 4 0.33 10.48 1.09
N TYR A 5 1.60 10.07 1.08
CA TYR A 5 1.99 8.82 0.41
C TYR A 5 1.37 7.60 1.10
N TYR A 6 1.41 7.56 2.43
CA TYR A 6 0.91 6.45 3.23
C TYR A 6 -0.50 6.67 3.78
N LEU A 7 -1.14 5.57 4.13
CA LEU A 7 -2.32 5.54 4.98
C LEU A 7 -1.99 6.07 6.39
N ASN A 8 -2.92 6.81 6.98
CA ASN A 8 -2.77 7.25 8.36
C ASN A 8 -3.11 6.11 9.34
N LEU A 9 -2.09 5.36 9.76
CA LEU A 9 -2.25 4.23 10.68
C LEU A 9 -2.58 4.61 12.12
N GLU A 10 -2.42 5.89 12.51
CA GLU A 10 -2.88 6.36 13.82
C GLU A 10 -4.41 6.40 13.88
N LYS A 11 -5.05 6.64 12.74
CA LYS A 11 -6.51 6.68 12.61
C LYS A 11 -7.12 5.33 12.24
N TYR A 12 -6.30 4.36 11.87
CA TYR A 12 -6.75 3.02 11.53
C TYR A 12 -6.86 2.18 12.81
N SER A 13 -8.08 1.98 13.31
CA SER A 13 -8.32 1.30 14.57
C SER A 13 -7.97 -0.19 14.50
N LEU A 14 -7.61 -0.76 15.67
CA LEU A 14 -7.38 -2.19 15.81
C LEU A 14 -8.65 -3.00 15.47
N GLN A 15 -9.83 -2.48 15.83
CA GLN A 15 -11.12 -3.11 15.52
C GLN A 15 -11.36 -3.19 14.01
N LYS A 16 -11.12 -2.10 13.27
CA LYS A 16 -11.24 -2.10 11.80
C LYS A 16 -10.26 -3.08 11.15
N PHE A 17 -9.05 -3.18 11.69
CA PHE A 17 -8.07 -4.18 11.26
C PHE A 17 -8.58 -5.61 11.50
N LYS A 18 -9.15 -5.90 12.68
CA LYS A 18 -9.77 -7.19 13.02
C LYS A 18 -10.84 -7.58 11.99
N GLU A 19 -11.81 -6.69 11.75
CA GLU A 19 -12.90 -6.90 10.80
C GLU A 19 -12.38 -7.17 9.40
N SER A 20 -11.32 -6.44 8.98
CA SER A 20 -10.65 -6.69 7.72
C SER A 20 -10.06 -8.11 7.66
N LEU A 21 -9.42 -8.60 8.71
CA LEU A 21 -8.88 -9.97 8.74
C LEU A 21 -9.99 -11.02 8.66
N ILE A 22 -11.11 -10.84 9.37
CA ILE A 22 -12.24 -11.79 9.38
C ILE A 22 -12.81 -11.95 7.97
N ASN A 23 -13.07 -10.82 7.31
CA ASN A 23 -13.79 -10.78 6.03
C ASN A 23 -12.93 -11.12 4.80
N ARG A 24 -11.61 -11.15 4.95
CA ARG A 24 -10.70 -11.42 3.83
C ARG A 24 -10.44 -12.91 3.61
N ASN A 25 -10.29 -13.28 2.35
CA ASN A 25 -9.66 -14.55 1.99
C ASN A 25 -8.16 -14.43 2.22
N MET A 26 -7.63 -15.23 3.13
CA MET A 26 -6.23 -15.19 3.54
C MET A 26 -5.46 -16.31 2.85
N ILE A 27 -4.24 -16.01 2.41
CA ILE A 27 -3.30 -17.04 1.96
C ILE A 27 -3.00 -18.02 3.11
N PRO A 28 -2.63 -19.29 2.83
CA PRO A 28 -2.44 -20.32 3.86
C PRO A 28 -1.55 -19.87 5.03
N SER A 29 -0.43 -19.20 4.72
CA SER A 29 0.53 -18.69 5.72
C SER A 29 0.01 -17.56 6.63
N ARG A 30 -1.24 -17.11 6.44
CA ARG A 30 -1.88 -16.07 7.26
C ARG A 30 -3.21 -16.51 7.88
N ILE A 31 -3.63 -17.76 7.66
CA ILE A 31 -4.90 -18.29 8.22
C ILE A 31 -4.87 -18.28 9.76
N ILE A 32 -3.71 -18.50 10.38
CA ILE A 32 -3.51 -18.43 11.84
C ILE A 32 -3.98 -17.10 12.46
N LEU A 33 -4.07 -16.02 11.67
CA LEU A 33 -4.58 -14.73 12.12
C LEU A 33 -6.08 -14.74 12.45
N LYS A 34 -6.83 -15.71 11.92
CA LYS A 34 -8.26 -15.88 12.18
C LYS A 34 -8.56 -16.74 13.41
N GLU A 35 -7.59 -17.52 13.89
CA GLU A 35 -7.78 -18.39 15.04
C GLU A 35 -7.95 -17.59 16.33
N ALA A 36 -9.02 -17.89 17.07
CA ALA A 36 -9.36 -17.22 18.33
C ALA A 36 -9.29 -15.69 18.23
N ILE A 37 -9.64 -15.12 17.08
CA ILE A 37 -9.36 -13.71 16.76
C ILE A 37 -9.97 -12.74 17.76
N GLU A 38 -11.17 -13.03 18.27
CA GLU A 38 -11.83 -12.21 19.29
C GLU A 38 -11.00 -12.13 20.58
N GLU A 39 -10.58 -13.28 21.09
CA GLU A 39 -9.78 -13.34 22.32
C GLU A 39 -8.39 -12.72 22.12
N ARG A 40 -7.72 -13.05 21.02
CA ARG A 40 -6.37 -12.52 20.73
C ARG A 40 -6.39 -10.99 20.55
N PHE A 41 -7.41 -10.45 19.88
CA PHE A 41 -7.55 -8.99 19.75
C PHE A 41 -7.97 -8.31 21.05
N ARG A 42 -8.75 -8.98 21.91
CA ARG A 42 -9.03 -8.50 23.26
C ARG A 42 -7.75 -8.36 24.09
N LEU A 43 -6.84 -9.33 24.00
CA LEU A 43 -5.53 -9.25 24.66
C LEU A 43 -4.69 -8.08 24.15
N LEU A 44 -4.68 -7.81 22.84
CA LEU A 44 -4.03 -6.61 22.27
C LEU A 44 -4.63 -5.33 22.86
N ASP A 45 -5.96 -5.25 22.89
CA ASP A 45 -6.71 -4.08 23.35
C ASP A 45 -6.49 -3.79 24.85
N LEU A 46 -6.49 -4.82 25.69
CA LEU A 46 -6.16 -4.74 27.13
C LEU A 46 -4.73 -4.28 27.38
N ASN A 47 -3.83 -4.54 26.44
CA ASN A 47 -2.44 -4.10 26.49
C ASN A 47 -2.22 -2.72 25.85
N GLY A 48 -3.28 -1.96 25.61
CA GLY A 48 -3.21 -0.58 25.12
C GLY A 48 -2.99 -0.45 23.61
N VAL A 49 -3.00 -1.56 22.86
CA VAL A 49 -2.87 -1.53 21.40
C VAL A 49 -4.22 -1.18 20.78
N LYS A 50 -4.45 0.11 20.49
CA LYS A 50 -5.74 0.59 19.94
C LYS A 50 -5.75 0.84 18.43
N THR A 51 -4.58 0.96 17.81
CA THR A 51 -4.43 1.38 16.41
C THR A 51 -3.40 0.53 15.68
N LEU A 52 -3.44 0.54 14.35
CA LEU A 52 -2.49 -0.22 13.54
C LEU A 52 -1.05 0.30 13.71
N LYS A 53 -0.87 1.62 13.93
CA LYS A 53 0.45 2.17 14.28
C LYS A 53 0.94 1.62 15.62
N ALA A 54 0.10 1.61 16.65
CA ALA A 54 0.46 1.07 17.96
C ALA A 54 0.86 -0.41 17.86
N LEU A 55 0.11 -1.21 17.09
CA LEU A 55 0.42 -2.62 16.87
C LEU A 55 1.79 -2.83 16.22
N ILE A 56 2.10 -2.07 15.16
CA ILE A 56 3.40 -2.18 14.48
C ILE A 56 4.55 -1.77 15.40
N GLU A 57 4.38 -0.72 16.21
CA GLU A 57 5.41 -0.25 17.14
C GLU A 57 5.59 -1.20 18.34
N GLU A 58 4.51 -1.83 18.81
CA GLU A 58 4.55 -2.85 19.86
C GLU A 58 5.28 -4.11 19.39
N LEU A 59 5.13 -4.49 18.12
CA LEU A 59 5.76 -5.71 17.56
C LEU A 59 7.01 -5.41 16.72
N LYS A 60 7.62 -4.22 16.89
CA LYS A 60 8.62 -3.66 15.97
C LYS A 60 9.90 -4.48 15.84
N THR A 61 10.38 -5.07 16.92
CA THR A 61 11.65 -5.82 16.97
C THR A 61 11.40 -7.24 17.44
N LYS A 62 12.36 -8.14 17.20
CA LYS A 62 12.29 -9.52 17.71
C LYS A 62 12.13 -9.53 19.23
N GLN A 63 12.93 -8.72 19.93
CA GLN A 63 12.84 -8.57 21.38
C GLN A 63 11.43 -8.17 21.83
N LYS A 64 10.84 -7.13 21.22
CA LYS A 64 9.50 -6.69 21.59
C LYS A 64 8.43 -7.76 21.34
N ILE A 65 8.55 -8.54 20.26
CA ILE A 65 7.64 -9.66 19.99
C ILE A 65 7.75 -10.71 21.10
N GLU A 66 8.95 -11.07 21.51
CA GLU A 66 9.19 -12.04 22.59
C GLU A 66 8.70 -11.52 23.94
N ASP A 67 8.91 -10.23 24.23
CA ASP A 67 8.42 -9.58 25.44
C ASP A 67 6.88 -9.58 25.49
N PHE A 68 6.23 -9.21 24.38
CA PHE A 68 4.78 -9.20 24.26
C PHE A 68 4.18 -10.61 24.32
N SER A 69 4.88 -11.59 23.73
CA SER A 69 4.52 -13.00 23.80
C SER A 69 4.47 -13.48 25.26
N ARG A 70 5.52 -13.24 26.05
CA ARG A 70 5.55 -13.60 27.48
C ARG A 70 4.49 -12.86 28.31
N LYS A 71 4.13 -11.65 27.90
CA LYS A 71 3.12 -10.83 28.60
C LYS A 71 1.69 -11.31 28.35
N THR A 72 1.41 -11.90 27.19
CA THR A 72 0.05 -12.18 26.71
C THR A 72 -0.22 -13.66 26.42
N ASP A 73 0.79 -14.50 26.57
CA ASP A 73 0.82 -15.92 26.16
C ASP A 73 0.49 -16.17 24.68
N LEU A 74 0.49 -15.11 23.85
CA LEU A 74 0.38 -15.25 22.41
C LEU A 74 1.68 -15.79 21.82
N SER A 75 1.58 -16.72 20.87
CA SER A 75 2.79 -17.31 20.26
C SER A 75 3.61 -16.27 19.48
N VAL A 76 4.93 -16.41 19.53
CA VAL A 76 5.87 -15.58 18.74
C VAL A 76 5.55 -15.69 17.23
N GLU A 77 5.16 -16.87 16.77
CA GLU A 77 4.75 -17.09 15.38
C GLU A 77 3.52 -16.25 15.00
N TYR A 78 2.45 -16.30 15.80
CA TYR A 78 1.24 -15.51 15.58
C TYR A 78 1.56 -14.02 15.52
N LEU A 79 2.31 -13.51 16.52
CA LEU A 79 2.67 -12.10 16.60
C LEU A 79 3.56 -11.66 15.42
N THR A 80 4.46 -12.54 14.97
CA THR A 80 5.30 -12.26 13.79
C THR A 80 4.46 -12.15 12.52
N ILE A 81 3.51 -13.05 12.32
CA ILE A 81 2.61 -13.03 11.15
C ILE A 81 1.67 -11.82 11.23
N LEU A 82 1.15 -11.51 12.42
CA LEU A 82 0.26 -10.37 12.66
C LEU A 82 0.97 -9.05 12.34
N LYS A 83 2.20 -8.88 12.84
CA LYS A 83 3.04 -7.73 12.50
C LYS A 83 3.28 -7.62 11.00
N ARG A 84 3.58 -8.74 10.33
CA ARG A 84 3.82 -8.76 8.87
C ARG A 84 2.58 -8.33 8.09
N GLU A 85 1.40 -8.79 8.48
CA GLU A 85 0.12 -8.37 7.92
C GLU A 85 -0.13 -6.89 8.18
N ALA A 86 -0.06 -6.44 9.43
CA ALA A 86 -0.23 -5.03 9.79
C ALA A 86 0.72 -4.10 9.01
N SER A 87 2.00 -4.49 8.90
CA SER A 87 3.02 -3.72 8.18
C SER A 87 2.77 -3.67 6.68
N SER A 88 2.04 -4.64 6.11
CA SER A 88 1.75 -4.65 4.67
C SER A 88 0.76 -3.56 4.22
N TYR A 89 0.09 -2.89 5.17
CA TYR A 89 -0.74 -1.71 4.92
C TYR A 89 0.12 -0.45 4.67
N LEU A 90 1.45 -0.54 4.82
CA LEU A 90 2.43 0.47 4.41
C LEU A 90 3.24 -0.07 3.23
N PRO A 91 2.80 0.16 1.97
CA PRO A 91 3.55 -0.26 0.79
C PRO A 91 4.95 0.31 0.80
N LYS A 92 5.96 -0.55 0.67
CA LYS A 92 7.36 -0.10 0.64
C LYS A 92 7.59 0.79 -0.57
N PRO A 93 8.26 1.95 -0.44
CA PRO A 93 8.64 2.76 -1.59
C PRO A 93 9.45 1.93 -2.58
N ILE A 94 9.07 1.99 -3.85
CA ILE A 94 9.66 1.22 -4.93
C ILE A 94 10.77 2.06 -5.54
N GLN A 95 11.96 1.48 -5.77
CA GLN A 95 13.02 2.17 -6.49
C GLN A 95 12.56 2.46 -7.93
N LEU A 96 12.76 3.68 -8.43
CA LEU A 96 12.24 4.08 -9.75
C LEU A 96 12.82 3.20 -10.86
N ARG A 97 14.10 2.80 -10.73
CA ARG A 97 14.78 1.85 -11.63
C ARG A 97 14.13 0.47 -11.73
N ASN A 98 13.27 0.09 -10.77
CA ASN A 98 12.61 -1.22 -10.79
C ASN A 98 11.35 -1.21 -11.66
N PHE A 99 10.88 -0.05 -12.15
CA PHE A 99 9.73 -0.01 -13.04
C PHE A 99 10.09 -0.48 -14.45
N PRO A 100 9.36 -1.46 -15.02
CA PRO A 100 9.55 -1.83 -16.41
C PRO A 100 9.27 -0.66 -17.36
N GLY A 101 10.03 -0.57 -18.46
CA GLY A 101 9.79 0.37 -19.54
C GLY A 101 10.28 1.81 -19.29
N ILE A 102 10.92 2.10 -18.15
CA ILE A 102 11.55 3.40 -17.90
C ILE A 102 13.03 3.31 -18.31
N ASP A 103 13.47 4.22 -19.17
CA ASP A 103 14.86 4.24 -19.63
C ASP A 103 15.83 4.71 -18.53
N THR A 104 17.05 4.19 -18.59
CA THR A 104 18.10 4.48 -17.61
C THR A 104 18.50 5.95 -17.59
N THR A 105 18.45 6.66 -18.72
CA THR A 105 18.82 8.09 -18.77
C THR A 105 17.88 8.95 -17.93
N THR A 106 16.59 8.62 -17.93
CA THR A 106 15.57 9.26 -17.09
C THR A 106 15.81 8.96 -15.61
N ILE A 107 16.11 7.70 -15.29
CA ILE A 107 16.42 7.29 -13.92
C ILE A 107 17.66 8.02 -13.40
N ASP A 108 18.76 8.01 -14.16
CA ASP A 108 20.03 8.62 -13.75
C ASP A 108 19.88 10.14 -13.53
N ALA A 109 19.08 10.81 -14.36
CA ALA A 109 18.79 12.23 -14.19
C ALA A 109 18.06 12.53 -12.87
N LEU A 110 17.06 11.71 -12.51
CA LEU A 110 16.32 11.86 -11.25
C LEU A 110 17.16 11.46 -10.02
N GLU A 111 18.00 10.42 -10.14
CA GLU A 111 18.86 9.99 -9.04
C GLU A 111 19.95 11.02 -8.71
N LYS A 112 20.46 11.77 -9.70
CA LYS A 112 21.34 12.93 -9.50
C LYS A 112 20.68 14.05 -8.69
N MET A 113 19.36 14.17 -8.77
CA MET A 113 18.55 15.09 -7.94
C MET A 113 18.22 14.51 -6.57
N GLY A 114 18.69 13.29 -6.24
CA GLY A 114 18.37 12.60 -4.99
C GLY A 114 17.01 11.88 -5.01
N ILE A 115 16.33 11.82 -6.15
CA ILE A 115 15.03 11.17 -6.29
C ILE A 115 15.21 9.74 -6.80
N ARG A 116 15.11 8.76 -5.90
CA ARG A 116 15.42 7.35 -6.17
C ARG A 116 14.21 6.42 -6.10
N ASN A 117 13.18 6.79 -5.33
CA ASN A 117 12.00 5.95 -5.12
C ASN A 117 10.67 6.69 -5.25
N THR A 118 9.59 5.91 -5.35
CA THR A 118 8.21 6.40 -5.52
C THR A 118 7.76 7.38 -4.45
N LYS A 119 8.15 7.19 -3.18
CA LYS A 119 7.77 8.11 -2.10
C LYS A 119 8.44 9.46 -2.26
N GLN A 120 9.74 9.47 -2.59
CA GLN A 120 10.47 10.70 -2.86
C GLN A 120 9.84 11.42 -4.05
N PHE A 121 9.70 10.73 -5.19
CA PHE A 121 9.14 11.32 -6.40
C PHE A 121 7.71 11.84 -6.19
N PHE A 122 6.84 11.04 -5.56
CA PHE A 122 5.48 11.45 -5.23
C PHE A 122 5.43 12.71 -4.37
N ASN A 123 6.32 12.83 -3.37
CA ASN A 123 6.34 13.99 -2.49
C ASN A 123 6.77 15.27 -3.22
N GLU A 124 7.68 15.15 -4.19
CA GLU A 124 8.12 16.26 -5.04
C GLU A 124 7.00 16.70 -6.01
N VAL A 125 6.43 15.76 -6.78
CA VAL A 125 5.46 16.10 -7.85
C VAL A 125 4.06 16.44 -7.36
N ASN A 126 3.75 16.17 -6.10
CA ASN A 126 2.46 16.51 -5.48
C ASN A 126 2.34 18.01 -5.14
N ILE A 127 3.32 18.82 -5.53
CA ILE A 127 3.30 20.28 -5.48
C ILE A 127 2.95 20.82 -6.88
N SER A 128 2.03 21.78 -6.96
CA SER A 128 1.64 22.40 -8.24
C SER A 128 2.86 22.98 -8.97
N GLY A 129 3.01 22.65 -10.26
CA GLY A 129 4.13 23.12 -11.10
C GLY A 129 5.43 22.33 -10.97
N ALA A 130 5.55 21.41 -10.02
CA ALA A 130 6.79 20.66 -9.77
C ALA A 130 7.25 19.81 -10.96
N ILE A 131 6.33 19.20 -11.72
CA ILE A 131 6.69 18.43 -12.93
C ILE A 131 7.42 19.32 -13.96
N ASN A 132 6.97 20.56 -14.16
CA ASN A 132 7.62 21.48 -15.10
C ASN A 132 9.00 21.90 -14.59
N GLN A 133 9.15 22.14 -13.29
CA GLN A 133 10.43 22.49 -12.67
C GLN A 133 11.43 21.33 -12.75
N ILE A 134 10.98 20.10 -12.46
CA ILE A 134 11.81 18.89 -12.60
C ILE A 134 12.19 18.69 -14.06
N SER A 135 11.28 18.93 -15.01
CA SER A 135 11.58 18.81 -16.43
C SER A 135 12.69 19.78 -16.87
N GLN A 136 12.59 21.06 -16.46
CA GLN A 136 13.59 22.07 -16.77
C GLN A 136 14.98 21.77 -16.17
N THR A 137 15.01 21.23 -14.95
CA THR A 137 16.27 20.97 -14.22
C THR A 137 16.92 19.64 -14.60
N SER A 138 16.13 18.60 -14.86
CA SER A 138 16.63 17.26 -15.20
C SER A 138 16.82 17.02 -16.71
N GLY A 139 16.17 17.83 -17.55
CA GLY A 139 16.07 17.58 -19.00
C GLY A 139 15.11 16.44 -19.37
N VAL A 140 14.45 15.81 -18.39
CA VAL A 140 13.45 14.76 -18.63
C VAL A 140 12.16 15.40 -19.14
N SER A 141 11.53 14.81 -20.15
CA SER A 141 10.28 15.35 -20.69
C SER A 141 9.13 15.26 -19.69
N VAL A 142 8.21 16.24 -19.75
CA VAL A 142 6.98 16.26 -18.95
C VAL A 142 6.17 14.96 -19.08
N GLY A 143 6.17 14.35 -20.27
CA GLY A 143 5.48 13.07 -20.51
C GLY A 143 6.02 11.93 -19.64
N LYS A 144 7.35 11.74 -19.62
CA LYS A 144 8.00 10.70 -18.80
C LYS A 144 7.83 10.96 -17.30
N LEU A 145 7.90 12.22 -16.89
CA LEU A 145 7.68 12.61 -15.49
C LEU A 145 6.22 12.37 -15.07
N SER A 146 5.26 12.63 -15.96
CA SER A 146 3.84 12.36 -15.71
C SER A 146 3.56 10.87 -15.59
N GLU A 147 4.17 10.05 -16.44
CA GLU A 147 4.13 8.59 -16.33
C GLU A 147 4.70 8.10 -14.99
N LEU A 148 5.90 8.55 -14.60
CA LEU A 148 6.49 8.22 -13.31
C LEU A 148 5.64 8.70 -12.13
N ALA A 149 4.92 9.81 -12.27
CA ALA A 149 4.02 10.32 -11.25
C ALA A 149 2.81 9.38 -11.08
N SER A 150 2.25 8.90 -12.19
CA SER A 150 1.20 7.89 -12.20
C SER A 150 1.66 6.57 -11.58
N LEU A 151 2.81 6.04 -11.98
CA LEU A 151 3.38 4.81 -11.40
C LEU A 151 3.67 4.97 -9.90
N SER A 152 4.16 6.13 -9.49
CA SER A 152 4.43 6.43 -8.07
C SER A 152 3.15 6.58 -7.24
N ASP A 153 2.07 7.10 -7.83
CA ASP A 153 0.76 7.13 -7.18
C ASP A 153 0.20 5.70 -7.02
N LEU A 154 0.24 4.89 -8.09
CA LEU A 154 -0.24 3.51 -8.10
C LEU A 154 0.57 2.59 -7.16
N ALA A 155 1.87 2.84 -6.97
CA ALA A 155 2.73 2.12 -6.03
C ALA A 155 2.31 2.26 -4.55
N ARG A 156 1.35 3.14 -4.25
CA ARG A 156 0.75 3.31 -2.92
C ARG A 156 -0.36 2.30 -2.64
N LEU A 157 -0.79 1.53 -3.63
CA LEU A 157 -1.83 0.52 -3.50
C LEU A 157 -1.31 -0.71 -2.74
N TYR A 158 -2.16 -1.33 -1.92
CA TYR A 158 -1.82 -2.56 -1.22
C TYR A 158 -1.57 -3.69 -2.22
N GLY A 159 -0.51 -4.48 -2.00
CA GLY A 159 -0.17 -5.63 -2.86
C GLY A 159 0.42 -5.27 -4.22
N VAL A 160 0.67 -3.98 -4.49
CA VAL A 160 1.13 -3.52 -5.81
C VAL A 160 2.65 -3.30 -5.82
N GLY A 161 3.35 -4.18 -6.54
CA GLY A 161 4.77 -4.03 -6.87
C GLY A 161 5.01 -3.26 -8.19
N PRO A 162 6.28 -3.11 -8.62
CA PRO A 162 6.63 -2.31 -9.80
C PRO A 162 5.96 -2.81 -11.09
N VAL A 163 5.98 -4.14 -11.30
CA VAL A 163 5.37 -4.78 -12.47
C VAL A 163 3.87 -4.60 -12.47
N PHE A 164 3.21 -4.75 -11.32
CA PHE A 164 1.76 -4.64 -11.25
C PHE A 164 1.27 -3.19 -11.37
N ALA A 165 2.01 -2.22 -10.82
CA ALA A 165 1.76 -0.80 -11.05
C ALA A 165 1.87 -0.45 -12.55
N ARG A 166 2.87 -0.99 -13.25
CA ARG A 166 3.01 -0.87 -14.71
C ARG A 166 1.80 -1.46 -15.44
N ILE A 167 1.37 -2.67 -15.06
CA ILE A 167 0.17 -3.30 -15.64
C ILE A 167 -1.06 -2.40 -15.48
N ILE A 168 -1.31 -1.87 -14.28
CA ILE A 168 -2.45 -0.98 -14.02
C ILE A 168 -2.39 0.27 -14.91
N TYR A 169 -1.20 0.87 -15.06
CA TYR A 169 -0.98 2.01 -15.93
C TYR A 169 -1.24 1.69 -17.41
N ASP A 170 -0.68 0.60 -17.92
CA ASP A 170 -0.75 0.22 -19.34
C ASP A 170 -2.18 -0.13 -19.78
N VAL A 171 -3.04 -0.55 -18.85
CA VAL A 171 -4.48 -0.75 -19.12
C VAL A 171 -5.30 0.53 -19.04
N GLY A 172 -4.66 1.68 -18.81
CA GLY A 172 -5.27 3.02 -18.88
C GLY A 172 -5.66 3.61 -17.52
N ILE A 173 -5.32 2.97 -16.41
CA ILE A 173 -5.62 3.48 -15.06
C ILE A 173 -4.37 4.20 -14.53
N THR A 174 -4.42 5.52 -14.45
CA THR A 174 -3.22 6.36 -14.24
C THR A 174 -3.07 6.92 -12.83
N SER A 175 -3.96 6.60 -11.90
CA SER A 175 -3.93 7.09 -10.52
C SER A 175 -4.69 6.19 -9.56
N VAL A 176 -4.42 6.34 -8.26
CA VAL A 176 -5.23 5.69 -7.21
C VAL A 176 -6.69 6.13 -7.33
N LYS A 177 -6.94 7.41 -7.66
CA LYS A 177 -8.29 7.96 -7.82
C LYS A 177 -9.06 7.30 -8.97
N SER A 178 -8.42 6.97 -10.09
CA SER A 178 -9.05 6.22 -11.17
C SER A 178 -9.18 4.74 -10.84
N PHE A 179 -8.24 4.17 -10.09
CA PHE A 179 -8.26 2.75 -9.71
C PHE A 179 -9.48 2.42 -8.84
N ILE A 180 -9.75 3.23 -7.80
CA ILE A 180 -10.87 2.99 -6.87
C ILE A 180 -12.27 3.14 -7.46
N LYS A 181 -12.39 3.56 -8.73
CA LYS A 181 -13.67 3.65 -9.44
C LYS A 181 -14.14 2.32 -10.01
N ASN A 182 -13.30 1.30 -9.97
CA ASN A 182 -13.59 -0.02 -10.51
C ASN A 182 -13.88 -0.99 -9.37
N THR A 183 -14.57 -2.08 -9.69
CA THR A 183 -14.51 -3.32 -8.90
C THR A 183 -13.33 -4.19 -9.34
N GLY A 184 -12.99 -5.21 -8.55
CA GLY A 184 -12.01 -6.22 -8.92
C GLY A 184 -12.38 -6.96 -10.21
N GLN A 185 -13.66 -7.30 -10.37
CA GLN A 185 -14.19 -7.93 -11.57
C GLN A 185 -14.04 -7.01 -12.80
N GLU A 186 -14.36 -5.73 -12.67
CA GLU A 186 -14.19 -4.73 -13.74
C GLU A 186 -12.72 -4.55 -14.12
N PHE A 187 -11.82 -4.47 -13.14
CA PHE A 187 -10.39 -4.36 -13.40
C PHE A 187 -9.86 -5.60 -14.14
N ILE A 188 -10.24 -6.81 -13.73
CA ILE A 188 -9.89 -8.05 -14.44
C ILE A 188 -10.39 -7.96 -15.89
N ARG A 189 -11.65 -7.58 -16.11
CA ARG A 189 -12.20 -7.44 -17.46
C ARG A 189 -11.43 -6.42 -18.31
N ILE A 190 -11.06 -5.27 -17.73
CA ILE A 190 -10.23 -4.25 -18.40
C ILE A 190 -8.88 -4.85 -18.80
N TYR A 191 -8.21 -5.53 -17.87
CA TYR A 191 -6.92 -6.18 -18.10
C TYR A 191 -7.00 -7.23 -19.21
N GLU A 192 -7.94 -8.16 -19.14
CA GLU A 192 -8.06 -9.25 -20.11
C GLU A 192 -8.42 -8.72 -21.51
N ASN A 193 -9.31 -7.71 -21.58
CA ASN A 193 -9.68 -7.08 -22.85
C ASN A 193 -8.51 -6.37 -23.52
N LYS A 194 -7.67 -5.68 -22.73
CA LYS A 194 -6.53 -4.90 -23.23
C LYS A 194 -5.36 -5.80 -23.59
N THR A 195 -5.05 -6.79 -22.76
CA THR A 195 -3.86 -7.64 -22.91
C THR A 195 -4.10 -8.92 -23.72
N LYS A 196 -5.37 -9.29 -23.93
CA LYS A 196 -5.78 -10.58 -24.53
C LYS A 196 -5.26 -11.81 -23.77
N LYS A 197 -4.97 -11.65 -22.47
CA LYS A 197 -4.49 -12.70 -21.57
C LYS A 197 -5.47 -12.87 -20.43
N LYS A 198 -5.60 -14.09 -19.92
CA LYS A 198 -6.35 -14.35 -18.68
C LYS A 198 -5.61 -13.74 -17.49
N ALA A 199 -6.34 -13.18 -16.53
CA ALA A 199 -5.75 -12.68 -15.29
C ALA A 199 -5.21 -13.83 -14.43
N ASP A 200 -4.04 -13.63 -13.84
CA ASP A 200 -3.38 -14.53 -12.88
C ASP A 200 -3.46 -14.03 -11.43
N PHE A 201 -4.23 -12.96 -11.20
CA PHE A 201 -4.50 -12.36 -9.89
C PHE A 201 -6.00 -12.50 -9.53
N GLY A 202 -6.27 -12.66 -8.23
CA GLY A 202 -7.62 -12.91 -7.73
C GLY A 202 -8.46 -11.64 -7.57
N GLU A 203 -9.74 -11.73 -7.88
CA GLU A 203 -10.71 -10.62 -7.73
C GLU A 203 -10.73 -10.06 -6.29
N ASN A 204 -10.70 -10.95 -5.29
CA ASN A 204 -10.72 -10.57 -3.88
C ASN A 204 -9.50 -9.74 -3.45
N ASP A 205 -8.31 -10.02 -4.01
CA ASP A 205 -7.10 -9.26 -3.72
C ASP A 205 -7.19 -7.84 -4.31
N ILE A 206 -7.77 -7.72 -5.50
CA ILE A 206 -8.01 -6.42 -6.15
C ILE A 206 -9.06 -5.61 -5.38
N ASN A 207 -10.19 -6.24 -5.02
CA ASN A 207 -11.22 -5.60 -4.20
C ASN A 207 -10.63 -5.12 -2.86
N PHE A 208 -9.80 -5.93 -2.21
CA PHE A 208 -9.16 -5.53 -0.98
C PHE A 208 -8.18 -4.34 -1.17
N SER A 209 -7.40 -4.35 -2.26
CA SER A 209 -6.54 -3.22 -2.62
C SER A 209 -7.34 -1.94 -2.87
N ILE A 210 -8.50 -2.04 -3.53
CA ILE A 210 -9.43 -0.92 -3.74
C ILE A 210 -9.97 -0.38 -2.41
N GLU A 211 -10.42 -1.25 -1.50
CA GLU A 211 -10.94 -0.81 -0.19
C GLU A 211 -9.88 -0.06 0.63
N LEU A 212 -8.65 -0.57 0.69
CA LEU A 212 -7.55 0.17 1.34
C LEU A 212 -7.20 1.47 0.61
N ALA A 213 -7.29 1.49 -0.71
CA ALA A 213 -7.03 2.68 -1.50
C ALA A 213 -8.08 3.77 -1.28
N LYS A 214 -9.33 3.42 -0.96
CA LYS A 214 -10.35 4.40 -0.55
C LYS A 214 -9.93 5.14 0.72
N GLU A 215 -9.31 4.45 1.67
CA GLU A 215 -8.78 5.05 2.91
C GLU A 215 -7.61 6.01 2.66
N LEU A 216 -6.86 5.83 1.56
CA LEU A 216 -5.78 6.75 1.15
C LEU A 216 -6.31 8.09 0.62
N ILE A 217 -7.55 8.11 0.11
CA ILE A 217 -8.15 9.27 -0.57
C ILE A 217 -9.18 9.98 0.33
N HIS A 218 -9.92 9.24 1.14
CA HIS A 218 -10.88 9.81 2.07
C HIS A 218 -10.17 10.51 3.23
N LYS A 219 -10.43 11.81 3.39
CA LYS A 219 -10.25 12.46 4.70
C LYS A 219 -11.36 11.90 5.57
N THR A 220 -11.06 11.02 6.52
CA THR A 220 -12.03 10.51 7.53
C THR A 220 -13.10 11.55 7.89
N PRO A 221 -14.39 11.24 7.70
CA PRO A 221 -15.42 11.75 8.57
C PRO A 221 -16.30 10.58 9.00
N PHE A 222 -15.88 9.78 9.97
CA PHE A 222 -16.77 8.85 10.65
C PHE A 222 -16.39 8.76 12.12
N SER A 223 -16.94 9.68 12.90
CA SER A 223 -17.53 9.33 14.19
C SER A 223 -18.74 8.44 13.91
N PHE A 224 -18.76 7.24 14.48
CA PHE A 224 -19.97 6.43 14.58
C PHE A 224 -20.74 6.84 15.85
N PRO A 225 -22.08 6.70 15.86
CA PRO A 225 -22.96 7.18 16.94
C PRO A 225 -22.62 6.59 18.31
#